data_AF-A0A1C5G7X1-F1
#
_entry.id   AF-A0A1C5G7X1-F1
#
_cell.length_a   1.000
_cell.length_b   1.000
_cell.length_c   1.000
_cell.angle_alpha   90.00
_cell.angle_beta   90.00
_cell.angle_gamma   90.00
#
_symmetry.space_group_name_H-M   'P 1'
#
loop_
_entity.id
_entity.type
_entity.pdbx_description
1 polymer ?
#
loop_
_entity_poly.entity_id
_entity_poly.type
_entity_poly.pdbx_seq_one_letter_code
_entity_poly.pdbx_strand_id
1 'polypeptide(L)'
;MAGQPDLGRADLVTMLADLSGKPSAEVGDRIGSMELAWLVHLVEQRHDRRLDLTDDQLAAIRTVDDALAVFRTALTAAADG
;
A
#
# COMPACT_ATOMS: atom_id res chain seq x y z
N MET A 1 13.64 -19.00 -7.84
CA MET A 1 12.44 -19.17 -6.99
C MET A 1 12.08 -17.78 -6.45
N ALA A 2 11.48 -16.94 -7.28
CA ALA A 2 11.08 -15.60 -6.85
C ALA A 2 9.67 -15.73 -6.31
N GLY A 3 9.54 -15.87 -4.98
CA GLY A 3 8.26 -15.64 -4.32
C GLY A 3 7.90 -14.19 -4.61
N GLN A 4 6.97 -13.98 -5.55
CA GLN A 4 6.42 -12.67 -5.82
C GLN A 4 5.91 -12.16 -4.48
N PRO A 5 6.39 -11.00 -3.98
CA PRO A 5 6.00 -10.53 -2.67
C PRO A 5 4.50 -10.24 -2.76
N ASP A 6 3.69 -11.14 -2.22
CA ASP A 6 2.26 -10.92 -2.08
C ASP A 6 2.14 -9.73 -1.13
N LEU A 7 1.90 -8.54 -1.68
CA LEU A 7 1.63 -7.34 -0.91
C LEU A 7 0.41 -7.69 -0.05
N GLY A 8 0.66 -7.90 1.24
CA GLY A 8 -0.34 -8.33 2.21
C GLY A 8 -0.56 -7.26 3.26
N ARG A 9 -1.67 -7.36 4.01
CA ARG A 9 -1.98 -6.42 5.10
C ARG A 9 -0.82 -6.26 6.07
N ALA A 10 -0.16 -7.38 6.43
CA ALA A 10 0.97 -7.37 7.35
C ALA A 10 2.17 -6.56 6.81
N ASP A 11 2.43 -6.60 5.49
CA ASP A 11 3.52 -5.84 4.87
C ASP A 11 3.22 -4.33 4.95
N LEU A 12 1.99 -3.91 4.61
CA LEU A 12 1.56 -2.51 4.75
C LEU A 12 1.63 -2.02 6.20
N VAL A 13 1.17 -2.82 7.17
CA VAL A 13 1.24 -2.44 8.59
C VAL A 13 2.70 -2.34 9.05
N THR A 14 3.58 -3.25 8.62
CA THR A 14 5.01 -3.19 8.92
C THR A 14 5.67 -1.95 8.31
N MET A 15 5.31 -1.58 7.09
CA MET A 15 5.78 -0.34 6.45
C MET A 15 5.31 0.90 7.23
N LEU A 16 4.03 0.97 7.59
CA LEU A 16 3.49 2.08 8.38
C LEU A 16 4.12 2.17 9.78
N ALA A 17 4.42 1.03 10.39
CA ALA A 17 5.13 0.93 11.66
C ALA A 17 6.53 1.57 11.57
N ASP A 18 7.25 1.28 10.49
CA ASP A 18 8.57 1.87 10.21
C ASP A 18 8.47 3.40 10.03
N LEU A 19 7.50 3.87 9.25
CA LEU A 19 7.24 5.30 9.06
C LEU A 19 6.89 6.02 10.38
N SER A 20 6.03 5.42 11.21
CA SER A 20 5.56 6.03 12.46
C SER A 20 6.57 5.88 13.61
N GLY A 21 7.58 5.02 13.46
CA GLY A 21 8.49 4.64 14.54
C GLY A 21 7.80 3.89 15.68
N LYS A 22 6.69 3.22 15.40
CA LYS A 22 5.83 2.53 16.38
C LYS A 22 5.69 1.06 16.01
N PRO A 23 5.45 0.16 16.98
CA PRO A 23 5.20 -1.24 16.66
C PRO A 23 3.91 -1.39 15.83
N SER A 24 3.89 -2.37 14.93
CA SER A 24 2.74 -2.70 14.07
C SER A 24 1.44 -2.95 14.83
N ALA A 25 1.52 -3.42 16.09
CA ALA A 25 0.36 -3.59 16.96
C ALA A 25 -0.27 -2.27 17.42
N GLU A 26 0.48 -1.16 17.38
CA GLU A 26 0.00 0.19 17.70
C GLU A 26 -0.32 1.03 16.47
N VAL A 27 0.02 0.54 15.28
CA VAL A 27 -0.43 1.14 14.02
C VAL A 27 -1.93 0.90 13.91
N GLY A 28 -2.68 1.99 13.93
CA GLY A 28 -4.12 1.95 13.71
C GLY A 28 -4.44 1.41 12.32
N ASP A 29 -5.63 0.82 12.18
CA ASP A 29 -6.12 0.39 10.86
C ASP A 29 -6.44 1.58 9.94
N ARG A 30 -6.62 2.78 10.50
CA ARG A 30 -6.86 4.00 9.72
C ARG A 30 -5.57 4.52 9.11
N ILE A 31 -5.66 4.90 7.84
CA ILE A 31 -4.59 5.54 7.09
C ILE A 31 -4.96 6.99 6.83
N GLY A 32 -4.08 7.93 7.18
CA GLY A 32 -4.18 9.33 6.78
C GLY A 32 -3.58 9.57 5.39
N SER A 33 -3.90 10.71 4.78
CA SER A 33 -3.41 11.06 3.43
C SER A 33 -1.89 11.06 3.29
N MET A 34 -1.14 11.37 4.36
CA MET A 34 0.33 11.33 4.36
C MET A 34 0.87 9.91 4.33
N GLU A 35 0.31 9.03 5.17
CA GLU A 35 0.65 7.60 5.22
C GLU A 35 0.30 6.92 3.90
N LEU A 36 -0.85 7.27 3.31
CA LEU A 36 -1.26 6.80 2.00
C LEU A 36 -0.28 7.21 0.91
N ALA A 37 0.06 8.51 0.83
CA ALA A 37 1.00 9.01 -0.18
C ALA A 37 2.37 8.34 -0.06
N TRP A 38 2.83 8.11 1.17
CA TRP A 38 4.08 7.40 1.42
C TRP A 38 4.00 5.92 1.02
N LEU A 39 2.91 5.22 1.35
CA LEU A 39 2.70 3.83 0.95
C LEU A 39 2.67 3.67 -0.57
N VAL A 40 1.94 4.55 -1.28
CA VAL A 40 1.93 4.57 -2.75
C VAL A 40 3.36 4.69 -3.26
N HIS A 41 4.10 5.69 -2.78
CA HIS A 41 5.47 5.94 -3.24
C HIS A 41 6.41 4.75 -2.96
N LEU A 42 6.26 4.08 -1.82
CA LEU A 42 7.09 2.93 -1.45
C LEU A 42 6.77 1.70 -2.31
N VAL A 43 5.48 1.44 -2.57
CA VAL A 43 5.05 0.37 -3.48
C VAL A 43 5.56 0.66 -4.90
N GLU A 44 5.49 1.90 -5.36
CA GLU A 44 6.03 2.29 -6.67
C GLU A 44 7.55 2.04 -6.77
N GLN A 45 8.31 2.43 -5.74
CA GLN A 45 9.75 2.17 -5.67
C GLN A 45 10.06 0.66 -5.63
N ARG A 46 9.30 -0.12 -4.86
CA ARG A 46 9.54 -1.57 -4.67
C ARG A 46 9.24 -2.37 -5.93
N HIS A 47 8.22 -1.96 -6.69
CA HIS A 47 7.81 -2.62 -7.93
C HIS A 47 8.45 -2.01 -9.18
N ASP A 48 9.25 -0.94 -9.03
CA ASP A 48 9.85 -0.17 -10.12
C ASP A 48 8.78 0.26 -11.16
N ARG A 49 7.57 0.56 -10.70
CA ARG A 49 6.40 0.86 -11.53
C ARG A 49 5.53 1.91 -10.90
N ARG A 50 4.94 2.77 -11.73
CA ARG A 50 3.98 3.77 -11.28
C ARG A 50 2.62 3.12 -11.03
N LEU A 51 2.01 3.39 -9.88
CA LEU A 51 0.65 2.99 -9.58
C LEU A 51 -0.28 4.04 -10.18
N ASP A 52 -1.01 3.68 -11.24
CA ASP A 52 -2.00 4.58 -11.86
C ASP A 52 -3.30 4.60 -11.04
N LEU A 53 -3.22 5.24 -9.87
CA LEU A 53 -4.36 5.41 -8.97
C LEU A 53 -5.06 6.73 -9.28
N THR A 54 -6.36 6.66 -9.50
CA THR A 54 -7.20 7.85 -9.63
C THR A 54 -7.42 8.49 -8.26
N ASP A 55 -7.72 9.79 -8.27
CA ASP A 55 -8.03 10.55 -7.05
C ASP A 55 -9.19 9.92 -6.25
N ASP A 56 -10.18 9.36 -6.96
CA ASP A 56 -11.30 8.63 -6.35
C ASP A 56 -10.85 7.37 -5.60
N GLN A 57 -9.92 6.59 -6.18
CA GLN A 57 -9.34 5.44 -5.49
C GLN A 57 -8.51 5.86 -4.28
N LEU A 58 -7.75 6.95 -4.38
CA LEU A 58 -7.00 7.49 -3.25
C LEU A 58 -7.94 7.99 -2.13
N ALA A 59 -9.06 8.63 -2.48
CA ALA A 59 -10.04 9.14 -1.53
C ALA A 59 -10.89 8.03 -0.88
N ALA A 60 -11.05 6.89 -1.56
CA ALA A 60 -11.70 5.70 -1.03
C ALA A 60 -10.86 5.03 0.07
N ILE A 61 -9.53 5.19 0.03
CA ILE A 61 -8.63 4.56 1.01
C ILE A 61 -8.69 5.29 2.34
N ARG A 62 -9.32 4.65 3.33
CA ARG A 62 -9.37 5.14 4.72
C ARG A 62 -8.73 4.17 5.69
N THR A 63 -8.49 2.94 5.24
CA THR A 63 -7.93 1.87 6.05
C THR A 63 -6.80 1.14 5.33
N VAL A 64 -6.04 0.35 6.09
CA VAL A 64 -5.02 -0.55 5.53
C VAL A 64 -5.64 -1.58 4.58
N ASP A 65 -6.85 -2.04 4.87
CA ASP A 65 -7.54 -3.01 4.02
C ASP A 65 -7.96 -2.39 2.67
N ASP A 66 -8.49 -1.16 2.69
CA ASP A 66 -8.80 -0.41 1.46
C ASP A 66 -7.53 -0.19 0.61
N ALA A 67 -6.44 0.24 1.26
CA ALA A 67 -5.15 0.45 0.58
C ALA A 67 -4.67 -0.83 -0.09
N LEU A 68 -4.75 -1.95 0.63
CA LEU A 68 -4.35 -3.27 0.15
C LEU A 68 -5.16 -3.69 -1.07
N ALA A 69 -6.49 -3.56 -1.01
CA ALA A 69 -7.38 -3.92 -2.09
C ALA A 69 -7.07 -3.11 -3.37
N VAL A 70 -6.88 -1.79 -3.22
CA VAL A 70 -6.56 -0.89 -4.33
C VAL A 70 -5.19 -1.19 -4.93
N PHE A 71 -4.15 -1.33 -4.11
CA PHE A 71 -2.80 -1.63 -4.60
C PHE A 71 -2.75 -2.99 -5.29
N ARG A 72 -3.38 -4.02 -4.73
CA ARG A 72 -3.45 -5.34 -5.37
C ARG A 72 -4.16 -5.28 -6.72
N THR A 73 -5.25 -4.55 -6.80
CA THR A 73 -5.99 -4.35 -8.05
C THR A 73 -5.13 -3.65 -9.10
N ALA A 74 -4.44 -2.56 -8.72
CA ALA A 74 -3.58 -1.81 -9.62
C ALA A 74 -2.34 -2.62 -10.08
N LEU A 75 -1.71 -3.36 -9.16
CA LEU A 75 -0.58 -4.23 -9.48
C LEU A 75 -0.97 -5.39 -10.40
N THR A 76 -2.18 -5.94 -10.23
CA THR A 76 -2.71 -7.00 -11.10
C THR A 76 -3.03 -6.43 -12.49
N ALA A 77 -3.74 -5.30 -12.56
CA ALA A 77 -4.08 -4.66 -13.83
C ALA A 77 -2.84 -4.29 -14.67
N ALA A 78 -1.72 -3.94 -14.02
CA ALA A 78 -0.45 -3.65 -14.68
C ALA A 78 0.32 -4.90 -15.15
N ALA A 79 -0.03 -6.10 -14.67
CA ALA A 79 0.58 -7.36 -15.09
C ALA A 79 -0.11 -7.96 -16.33
N ASP A 80 -1.37 -7.62 -16.56
CA ASP A 80 -2.19 -8.08 -17.70
C ASP A 80 -2.03 -7.21 -18.98
N GLY A 81 -1.14 -6.21 -18.96
CA GLY A 81 -0.84 -5.31 -20.10
C GLY A 81 0.63 -5.35 -20.53
#